data_AF-A0A9Q0RCI9-F1
#
_entry.id   AF-A0A9Q0RCI9-F1
#
_cell.length_a   1.000
_cell.length_b   1.000
_cell.length_c   1.000
_cell.angle_alpha   90.00
_cell.angle_beta   90.00
_cell.angle_gamma   90.00
#
_symmetry.space_group_name_H-M   'P 1'
#
loop_
_entity.id
_entity.type
_entity.pdbx_description
1 polymer ?
#
loop_
_entity_poly.entity_id
_entity_poly.type
_entity_poly.pdbx_seq_one_letter_code
_entity_poly.pdbx_strand_id
1 'polypeptide(L)'
;MVSILNHINLKELNKAIEEVKQNENDSIKQVNLSFDWLTKGKRQFNAKLFFEKGSQDLFVDNSKMTGGKGNAPNPLDICNFSFAAMFTSTFATLCSLKGILIKKLKIRSTLEFEFLKVTGVDMSKKPINSFSIILSVFSDHNSKEELEEIFELTKKRCPITFMAENSISVTTKTTVQTRTPKKETNTKKINNINMDQVLESRDYLKRNPNESIVPCIIEGEWICDKNEGPQFSALITYGNGKTHKFFTDSRILLGGESSYPFPVQYFLAGISCCLLTHYAYASSLRGFQLEHLSIESQLDENINAEFGLNQNEVIPHLSFHFDVGTDQTVDVAREITEDCILRCPIMCLMLNKINVDTELLVNQSFTHTYEFGNSEKKCFFM
;
A
#
# COMPACT_ATOMS: atom_id res chain seq x y z
N MET A 1 7.08 34.72 10.47
CA MET A 1 7.21 33.26 10.57
C MET A 1 6.80 32.68 9.22
N VAL A 2 7.60 31.82 8.61
CA VAL A 2 7.25 31.19 7.31
C VAL A 2 5.99 30.35 7.52
N SER A 3 4.92 30.61 6.78
CA SER A 3 3.64 29.90 6.93
C SER A 3 3.62 28.55 6.22
N ILE A 4 4.40 28.40 5.14
CA ILE A 4 4.54 27.19 4.34
C ILE A 4 6.02 26.92 4.10
N LEU A 5 6.52 25.75 4.50
CA LEU A 5 7.90 25.31 4.29
C LEU A 5 7.89 23.89 3.72
N ASN A 6 8.67 23.60 2.68
CA ASN A 6 8.68 22.31 1.98
C ASN A 6 7.28 21.82 1.57
N HIS A 7 6.41 22.74 1.14
CA HIS A 7 5.00 22.45 0.83
C HIS A 7 4.16 21.97 2.04
N ILE A 8 4.64 22.21 3.26
CA ILE A 8 3.93 21.94 4.52
C ILE A 8 3.43 23.26 5.11
N ASN A 9 2.12 23.38 5.31
CA ASN A 9 1.48 24.48 6.01
C ASN A 9 1.72 24.37 7.53
N LEU A 10 2.75 25.07 8.00
CA LEU A 10 3.16 25.07 9.40
C LEU A 10 2.10 25.70 10.32
N LYS A 11 1.24 26.58 9.83
CA LYS A 11 0.18 27.18 10.65
C LYS A 11 -0.88 26.13 11.01
N GLU A 12 -1.39 25.40 10.03
CA GLU A 12 -2.40 24.36 10.26
C GLU A 12 -1.81 23.17 11.02
N LEU A 13 -0.57 22.77 10.70
CA LEU A 13 0.12 21.71 11.42
C LEU A 13 0.33 22.05 12.90
N ASN A 14 0.83 23.24 13.23
CA ASN A 14 1.02 23.64 14.63
C ASN A 14 -0.32 23.78 15.36
N LYS A 15 -1.36 24.26 14.69
CA LYS A 15 -2.71 24.29 15.25
C LYS A 15 -3.18 22.88 15.61
N ALA A 16 -3.03 21.91 14.71
CA ALA A 16 -3.40 20.52 14.97
C ALA A 16 -2.61 19.94 16.16
N ILE A 17 -1.30 20.21 16.24
CA ILE A 17 -0.44 19.81 17.37
C ILE A 17 -0.95 20.37 18.70
N GLU A 18 -1.33 21.65 18.74
CA GLU A 18 -1.86 22.26 19.97
C GLU A 18 -3.25 21.73 20.35
N GLU A 19 -4.11 21.46 19.37
CA GLU A 19 -5.44 20.87 19.60
C GLU A 19 -5.32 19.48 20.26
N VAL A 20 -4.46 18.60 19.74
CA VAL A 20 -4.29 17.25 20.29
C VAL A 20 -3.56 17.22 21.64
N LYS A 21 -2.71 18.22 21.93
CA LYS A 21 -2.14 18.42 23.28
C LYS A 21 -3.19 18.79 24.32
N GLN A 22 -4.24 19.51 23.91
CA GLN A 22 -5.33 19.92 24.81
C GLN A 22 -6.34 18.80 25.04
N ASN A 23 -6.55 17.92 24.05
CA ASN A 23 -7.47 16.81 24.14
C ASN A 23 -6.90 15.53 23.50
N GLU A 24 -6.34 14.64 24.32
CA GLU A 24 -5.76 13.38 23.84
C GLU A 24 -6.79 12.49 23.11
N ASN A 25 -8.09 12.62 23.41
CA ASN A 25 -9.13 11.83 22.72
C ASN A 25 -9.26 12.19 21.24
N ASP A 26 -8.83 13.39 20.83
CA ASP A 26 -8.87 13.82 19.43
C ASP A 26 -7.68 13.27 18.63
N SER A 27 -6.77 12.53 19.25
CA SER A 27 -5.57 11.99 18.60
C SER A 27 -5.83 10.77 17.72
N ILE A 28 -6.95 10.06 17.90
CA ILE A 28 -7.29 8.94 17.03
C ILE A 28 -8.14 9.43 15.86
N LYS A 29 -7.61 9.29 14.65
CA LYS A 29 -8.30 9.58 13.39
C LYS A 29 -8.64 8.28 12.69
N GLN A 30 -9.92 8.09 12.37
CA GLN A 30 -10.39 6.90 11.68
C GLN A 30 -10.46 7.15 10.17
N VAL A 31 -9.91 6.22 9.40
CA VAL A 31 -9.99 6.21 7.94
C VAL A 31 -10.80 5.00 7.52
N ASN A 32 -11.98 5.23 6.95
CA ASN A 32 -12.91 4.18 6.52
C ASN A 32 -13.05 4.21 5.00
N LEU A 33 -12.88 3.05 4.35
CA LEU A 33 -13.03 2.90 2.91
C LEU A 33 -13.74 1.58 2.58
N SER A 34 -14.56 1.59 1.54
CA SER A 34 -15.25 0.41 1.01
C SER A 34 -14.77 0.12 -0.40
N PHE A 35 -14.60 -1.16 -0.70
CA PHE A 35 -13.99 -1.62 -1.94
C PHE A 35 -14.73 -2.82 -2.52
N ASP A 36 -14.88 -2.83 -3.85
CA ASP A 36 -15.60 -3.88 -4.56
C ASP A 36 -14.66 -4.70 -5.47
N TRP A 37 -14.80 -6.02 -5.39
CA TRP A 37 -14.26 -6.93 -6.40
C TRP A 37 -15.24 -7.05 -7.57
N LEU A 38 -14.75 -6.75 -8.77
CA LEU A 38 -15.53 -6.88 -9.98
C LEU A 38 -15.45 -8.33 -10.47
N THR A 39 -16.50 -9.11 -10.25
CA THR A 39 -16.62 -10.51 -10.73
C THR A 39 -16.67 -10.62 -12.26
N LYS A 40 -16.85 -9.50 -12.97
CA LYS A 40 -16.86 -9.38 -14.44
C LYS A 40 -16.20 -8.09 -14.90
N GLY A 41 -15.79 -8.03 -16.17
CA GLY A 41 -15.30 -6.81 -16.82
C GLY A 41 -13.83 -6.82 -17.22
N LYS A 42 -13.27 -5.62 -17.44
CA LYS A 42 -11.88 -5.40 -17.90
C LYS A 42 -10.87 -5.23 -16.77
N ARG A 43 -11.34 -4.90 -15.57
CA ARG A 43 -10.57 -4.69 -14.34
C ARG A 43 -11.19 -5.54 -13.25
N GLN A 44 -10.42 -5.80 -12.20
CA GLN A 44 -10.85 -6.64 -11.10
C GLN A 44 -11.25 -5.85 -9.86
N PHE A 45 -10.86 -4.57 -9.78
CA PHE A 45 -11.10 -3.74 -8.62
C PHE A 45 -11.41 -2.29 -9.01
N ASN A 46 -12.28 -1.68 -8.21
CA ASN A 46 -12.62 -0.27 -8.25
C ASN A 46 -12.73 0.25 -6.81
N ALA A 47 -12.18 1.44 -6.57
CA ALA A 47 -12.41 2.19 -5.35
C ALA A 47 -12.66 3.66 -5.68
N LYS A 48 -13.37 4.34 -4.78
CA LYS A 48 -13.45 5.79 -4.78
C LYS A 48 -12.81 6.33 -3.50
N LEU A 49 -11.72 7.07 -3.64
CA LEU A 49 -11.01 7.70 -2.54
C LEU A 49 -11.56 9.10 -2.33
N PHE A 50 -11.99 9.43 -1.12
CA PHE A 50 -12.57 10.73 -0.77
C PHE A 50 -11.61 11.55 0.08
N PHE A 51 -11.44 12.82 -0.24
CA PHE A 51 -10.58 13.76 0.49
C PHE A 51 -11.26 15.12 0.56
N GLU A 52 -10.80 16.03 1.42
CA GLU A 52 -11.55 17.25 1.77
C GLU A 52 -11.95 18.10 0.56
N LYS A 53 -11.13 18.15 -0.49
CA LYS A 53 -11.42 18.92 -1.72
C LYS A 53 -12.02 18.10 -2.87
N GLY A 54 -12.28 16.80 -2.70
CA GLY A 54 -12.84 16.00 -3.78
C GLY A 54 -12.81 14.49 -3.62
N SER A 55 -12.74 13.81 -4.76
CA SER A 55 -12.64 12.35 -4.81
C SER A 55 -11.91 11.90 -6.05
N GLN A 56 -11.31 10.72 -6.00
CA GLN A 56 -10.58 10.11 -7.10
C GLN A 56 -10.99 8.64 -7.26
N ASP A 57 -11.31 8.25 -8.49
CA ASP A 57 -11.49 6.84 -8.82
C ASP A 57 -10.11 6.17 -8.91
N LEU A 58 -9.97 5.04 -8.21
CA LEU A 58 -8.78 4.20 -8.23
C LEU A 58 -9.12 2.86 -8.88
N PHE A 59 -8.33 2.51 -9.88
CA PHE A 59 -8.45 1.24 -10.58
C PHE A 59 -7.23 0.39 -10.30
N VAL A 60 -7.48 -0.88 -9.97
CA VAL A 60 -6.43 -1.87 -9.71
C VAL A 60 -6.75 -3.13 -10.52
N ASP A 61 -5.72 -3.80 -11.00
CA ASP A 61 -5.84 -5.05 -11.75
C ASP A 61 -4.63 -5.93 -11.45
N ASN A 62 -4.83 -7.24 -11.37
CA ASN A 62 -3.71 -8.13 -11.14
C ASN A 62 -2.89 -8.36 -12.42
N SER A 63 -1.67 -8.86 -12.24
CA SER A 63 -0.86 -9.36 -13.36
C SER A 63 -1.48 -10.63 -13.95
N LYS A 64 -1.02 -11.02 -15.14
CA LYS A 64 -1.46 -12.27 -15.78
C LYS A 64 -1.16 -13.49 -14.92
N MET A 65 -0.05 -13.47 -14.18
CA MET A 65 0.38 -14.58 -13.32
C MET A 65 -0.66 -14.93 -12.24
N THR A 66 -1.33 -13.92 -11.68
CA THR A 66 -2.40 -14.09 -10.68
C THR A 66 -3.79 -14.02 -11.31
N GLY A 67 -3.88 -14.16 -12.64
CA GLY A 67 -5.11 -14.30 -13.41
C GLY A 67 -5.84 -13.00 -13.74
N GLY A 68 -5.18 -11.84 -13.53
CA GLY A 68 -5.64 -10.54 -14.00
C GLY A 68 -5.24 -10.25 -15.45
N LYS A 69 -5.44 -9.01 -15.90
CA LYS A 69 -5.15 -8.59 -17.29
C LYS A 69 -3.99 -7.59 -17.40
N GLY A 70 -3.47 -7.09 -16.27
CA GLY A 70 -2.46 -6.03 -16.24
C GLY A 70 -2.95 -4.70 -16.83
N ASN A 71 -4.24 -4.39 -16.71
CA ASN A 71 -4.84 -3.17 -17.27
C ASN A 71 -4.74 -1.93 -16.36
N ALA A 72 -4.29 -2.12 -15.13
CA ALA A 72 -4.03 -1.11 -14.11
C ALA A 72 -2.87 -1.61 -13.23
N PRO A 73 -2.30 -0.76 -12.35
CA PRO A 73 -1.35 -1.23 -11.34
C PRO A 73 -1.94 -2.34 -10.48
N ASN A 74 -1.08 -3.19 -9.96
CA ASN A 74 -1.48 -4.28 -9.07
C ASN A 74 -1.56 -3.79 -7.61
N PRO A 75 -2.14 -4.58 -6.68
CA PRO A 75 -2.30 -4.18 -5.28
C PRO A 75 -0.98 -3.82 -4.58
N LEU A 76 0.11 -4.52 -4.94
CA LEU A 76 1.45 -4.29 -4.38
C LEU A 76 2.01 -2.95 -4.82
N ASP A 77 1.81 -2.57 -6.09
CA ASP A 77 2.25 -1.27 -6.61
C ASP A 77 1.61 -0.11 -5.85
N ILE A 78 0.29 -0.20 -5.61
CA ILE A 78 -0.48 0.81 -4.88
C ILE A 78 -0.03 0.90 -3.42
N CYS A 79 0.18 -0.24 -2.78
CA CYS A 79 0.64 -0.30 -1.40
C CYS A 79 2.06 0.26 -1.24
N ASN A 80 2.99 -0.15 -2.12
CA ASN A 80 4.36 0.34 -2.08
C ASN A 80 4.45 1.84 -2.43
N PHE A 81 3.56 2.34 -3.30
CA PHE A 81 3.40 3.77 -3.52
C PHE A 81 3.03 4.51 -2.24
N SER A 82 2.07 3.97 -1.48
CA SER A 82 1.70 4.51 -0.18
C SER A 82 2.87 4.51 0.80
N PHE A 83 3.71 3.46 0.80
CA PHE A 83 4.86 3.37 1.70
C PHE A 83 5.89 4.46 1.40
N ALA A 84 6.22 4.61 0.12
CA ALA A 84 7.11 5.66 -0.35
C ALA A 84 6.58 7.07 0.02
N ALA A 85 5.28 7.30 -0.19
CA ALA A 85 4.65 8.58 0.11
C ALA A 85 4.60 8.89 1.61
N MET A 86 4.22 7.92 2.45
CA MET A 86 4.16 8.10 3.91
C MET A 86 5.55 8.44 4.47
N PHE A 87 6.56 7.66 4.13
CA PHE A 87 7.92 7.89 4.64
C PHE A 87 8.47 9.26 4.23
N THR A 88 8.27 9.62 2.95
CA THR A 88 8.70 10.92 2.42
C THR A 88 7.95 12.08 3.09
N SER A 89 6.64 11.96 3.29
CA SER A 89 5.83 12.99 3.95
C SER A 89 6.21 13.19 5.41
N THR A 90 6.46 12.11 6.15
CA THR A 90 6.96 12.19 7.53
C THR A 90 8.30 12.93 7.58
N PHE A 91 9.25 12.59 6.72
CA PHE A 91 10.55 13.26 6.66
C PHE A 91 10.42 14.76 6.32
N ALA A 92 9.61 15.09 5.30
CA ALA A 92 9.38 16.48 4.89
C ALA A 92 8.70 17.31 5.99
N THR A 93 7.73 16.71 6.68
CA THR A 93 7.05 17.32 7.84
C THR A 93 8.04 17.62 8.97
N LEU A 94 8.89 16.65 9.33
CA LEU A 94 9.88 16.83 10.40
C LEU A 94 10.95 17.88 10.03
N CYS A 95 11.43 17.89 8.79
CA CYS A 95 12.31 18.96 8.30
C CYS A 95 11.64 20.34 8.43
N SER A 96 10.36 20.43 8.05
CA SER A 96 9.61 21.69 8.10
C SER A 96 9.42 22.20 9.52
N LEU A 97 9.11 21.31 10.48
CA LEU A 97 9.04 21.64 11.90
C LEU A 97 10.37 22.10 12.48
N LYS A 98 11.49 21.63 11.92
CA LYS A 98 12.86 22.06 12.29
C LYS A 98 13.33 23.31 11.53
N GLY A 99 12.52 23.86 10.61
CA GLY A 99 12.91 25.01 9.79
C GLY A 99 13.91 24.67 8.69
N ILE A 100 14.10 23.39 8.38
CA ILE A 100 15.05 22.90 7.38
C ILE A 100 14.41 22.95 5.99
N LEU A 101 14.98 23.77 5.10
CA LEU A 101 14.57 23.85 3.70
C LEU A 101 15.14 22.69 2.89
N ILE A 102 14.27 21.99 2.18
CA ILE A 102 14.61 20.90 1.27
C ILE A 102 14.51 21.42 -0.18
N LYS A 103 15.59 21.27 -0.94
CA LYS A 103 15.62 21.64 -2.37
C LYS A 103 15.07 20.53 -3.26
N LYS A 104 15.34 19.28 -2.87
CA LYS A 104 14.92 18.08 -3.60
C LYS A 104 14.85 16.92 -2.63
N LEU A 105 13.79 16.14 -2.72
CA LEU A 105 13.60 14.94 -1.93
C LEU A 105 13.05 13.84 -2.81
N LYS A 106 13.80 12.75 -2.91
CA LYS A 106 13.46 11.57 -3.70
C LYS A 106 13.51 10.33 -2.82
N ILE A 107 12.72 9.34 -3.18
CA ILE A 107 12.67 8.06 -2.49
C ILE A 107 12.67 6.92 -3.48
N ARG A 108 13.30 5.81 -3.11
CA ARG A 108 13.10 4.50 -3.71
C ARG A 108 12.64 3.54 -2.62
N SER A 109 11.48 2.92 -2.80
CA SER A 109 10.92 1.89 -1.92
C SER A 109 10.90 0.56 -2.66
N THR A 110 11.53 -0.47 -2.10
CA THR A 110 11.62 -1.80 -2.70
C THR A 110 11.05 -2.84 -1.75
N LEU A 111 10.06 -3.60 -2.23
CA LEU A 111 9.52 -4.77 -1.55
C LEU A 111 9.82 -6.01 -2.38
N GLU A 112 10.44 -7.03 -1.81
CA GLU A 112 10.65 -8.32 -2.48
C GLU A 112 9.62 -9.34 -2.00
N PHE A 113 8.81 -9.84 -2.93
CA PHE A 113 7.73 -10.77 -2.64
C PHE A 113 8.08 -12.17 -3.11
N GLU A 114 7.57 -13.16 -2.40
CA GLU A 114 7.77 -14.58 -2.68
C GLU A 114 6.47 -15.21 -3.18
N PHE A 115 6.40 -15.41 -4.50
CA PHE A 115 5.18 -15.88 -5.17
C PHE A 115 4.84 -17.34 -4.91
N LEU A 116 5.75 -18.16 -4.38
CA LEU A 116 5.41 -19.55 -4.03
C LEU A 116 4.31 -19.62 -2.97
N LYS A 117 4.34 -18.73 -1.96
CA LYS A 117 3.27 -18.66 -0.96
C LYS A 117 2.02 -17.98 -1.49
N VAL A 118 2.17 -16.84 -2.19
CA VAL A 118 1.07 -16.07 -2.80
C VAL A 118 0.20 -16.97 -3.66
N THR A 119 0.82 -17.84 -4.48
CA THR A 119 0.12 -18.75 -5.40
C THR A 119 -0.25 -20.10 -4.79
N GLY A 120 0.10 -20.35 -3.52
CA GLY A 120 -0.16 -21.63 -2.86
C GLY A 120 0.59 -22.81 -3.41
N VAL A 121 1.79 -22.59 -3.95
CA VAL A 121 2.70 -23.65 -4.36
C VAL A 121 3.48 -24.16 -3.14
N ASP A 122 3.94 -23.26 -2.27
CA ASP A 122 4.63 -23.59 -1.02
C ASP A 122 4.20 -22.64 0.11
N MET A 123 3.40 -23.14 1.03
CA MET A 123 2.87 -22.38 2.17
C MET A 123 3.90 -22.17 3.29
N SER A 124 5.04 -22.89 3.25
CA SER A 124 6.11 -22.76 4.25
C SER A 124 6.96 -21.50 4.08
N LYS A 125 6.91 -20.87 2.90
CA LYS A 125 7.64 -19.64 2.62
C LYS A 125 7.06 -18.43 3.38
N LYS A 126 7.85 -17.38 3.50
CA LYS A 126 7.35 -16.05 3.88
C LYS A 126 6.95 -15.32 2.60
N PRO A 127 5.83 -14.59 2.55
CA PRO A 127 5.41 -13.90 1.32
C PRO A 127 6.19 -12.60 1.05
N ILE A 128 6.90 -12.07 2.06
CA ILE A 128 7.85 -10.94 1.94
C ILE A 128 9.24 -11.42 2.35
N ASN A 129 10.23 -11.17 1.51
CA ASN A 129 11.63 -11.51 1.77
C ASN A 129 12.41 -10.31 2.33
N SER A 130 12.21 -9.12 1.76
CA SER A 130 12.89 -7.90 2.19
C SER A 130 12.03 -6.66 1.94
N PHE A 131 12.27 -5.62 2.73
CA PHE A 131 11.70 -4.29 2.55
C PHE A 131 12.80 -3.26 2.77
N SER A 132 13.11 -2.46 1.75
CA SER A 132 14.11 -1.40 1.83
C SER A 132 13.61 -0.04 1.33
N ILE A 133 14.13 1.02 1.93
CA ILE A 133 13.87 2.42 1.60
C ILE A 133 15.19 3.17 1.48
N ILE A 134 15.40 3.82 0.34
CA ILE A 134 16.51 4.76 0.12
C ILE A 134 15.93 6.15 -0.05
N LEU A 135 16.28 7.08 0.83
CA LEU A 135 15.86 8.47 0.78
C LEU A 135 17.03 9.36 0.32
N SER A 136 16.81 10.19 -0.69
CA SER A 136 17.79 11.14 -1.22
C SER A 136 17.31 12.55 -0.97
N VAL A 137 18.06 13.33 -0.20
CA VAL A 137 17.73 14.71 0.17
C VAL A 137 18.84 15.67 -0.28
N PHE A 138 18.44 16.80 -0.87
CA PHE A 138 19.34 17.90 -1.18
C PHE A 138 18.97 19.13 -0.35
N SER A 139 19.94 19.70 0.35
CA SER A 139 19.79 20.89 1.19
C SER A 139 21.12 21.65 1.30
N ASP A 140 21.07 22.99 1.28
CA ASP A 140 22.25 23.85 1.13
C ASP A 140 22.89 24.29 2.46
N HIS A 141 22.14 24.26 3.57
CA HIS A 141 22.51 24.97 4.81
C HIS A 141 22.46 24.12 6.08
N ASN A 142 22.19 22.82 5.96
CA ASN A 142 22.05 21.93 7.10
C ASN A 142 23.20 20.93 7.13
N SER A 143 23.65 20.56 8.32
CA SER A 143 24.70 19.57 8.46
C SER A 143 24.16 18.18 8.08
N LYS A 144 25.07 17.26 7.73
CA LYS A 144 24.68 15.86 7.45
C LYS A 144 24.04 15.23 8.69
N GLU A 145 24.60 15.54 9.85
CA GLU A 145 24.16 15.06 11.16
C GLU A 145 22.73 15.51 11.48
N GLU A 146 22.35 16.77 11.19
CA GLU A 146 20.97 17.25 11.39
C GLU A 146 19.95 16.47 10.54
N LEU A 147 20.30 16.14 9.30
CA LEU A 147 19.43 15.36 8.41
C LEU A 147 19.38 13.88 8.82
N GLU A 148 20.48 13.33 9.33
CA GLU A 148 20.52 11.98 9.90
C GLU A 148 19.66 11.87 11.17
N GLU A 149 19.69 12.87 12.05
CA GLU A 149 18.81 12.92 13.23
C GLU A 149 17.33 12.93 12.84
N ILE A 150 16.95 13.71 11.83
CA ILE A 150 15.58 13.74 11.31
C ILE A 150 15.21 12.41 10.66
N PHE A 151 16.14 11.76 9.95
CA PHE A 151 15.90 10.46 9.34
C PHE A 151 15.65 9.37 10.39
N GLU A 152 16.43 9.34 11.47
CA GLU A 152 16.21 8.44 12.60
C GLU A 152 14.87 8.72 13.30
N LEU A 153 14.49 9.99 13.40
CA LEU A 153 13.19 10.37 13.95
C LEU A 153 12.04 9.97 13.02
N THR A 154 12.25 10.04 11.71
CA THR A 154 11.30 9.60 10.67
C THR A 154 11.02 8.12 10.81
N LYS A 155 12.06 7.29 10.93
CA LYS A 155 11.94 5.83 11.14
C LYS A 155 11.07 5.49 12.36
N LYS A 156 11.16 6.28 13.44
CA LYS A 156 10.39 6.05 14.67
C LYS A 156 8.92 6.48 14.58
N ARG A 157 8.64 7.51 13.76
CA ARG A 157 7.33 8.18 13.73
C ARG A 157 6.50 7.85 12.51
N CYS A 158 7.11 7.30 11.47
CA CYS A 158 6.41 7.01 10.24
C CYS A 158 5.46 5.82 10.43
N PRO A 159 4.17 5.94 10.04
CA PRO A 159 3.22 4.84 10.17
C PRO A 159 3.67 3.55 9.49
N ILE A 160 4.37 3.62 8.35
CA ILE A 160 4.78 2.40 7.64
C ILE A 160 5.91 1.65 8.34
N THR A 161 6.94 2.35 8.83
CA THR A 161 8.01 1.67 9.59
C THR A 161 7.44 1.09 10.87
N PHE A 162 6.54 1.82 11.54
CA PHE A 162 5.81 1.28 12.68
C PHE A 162 5.06 -0.01 12.33
N MET A 163 4.25 0.00 11.27
CA MET A 163 3.46 -1.16 10.85
C MET A 163 4.29 -2.36 10.39
N ALA A 164 5.46 -2.14 9.80
CA ALA A 164 6.34 -3.23 9.38
C ALA A 164 7.12 -3.83 10.57
N GLU A 165 7.58 -3.01 11.51
CA GLU A 165 8.45 -3.45 12.61
C GLU A 165 7.67 -3.93 13.84
N ASN A 166 6.36 -3.67 13.89
CA ASN A 166 5.47 -4.04 14.99
C ASN A 166 4.31 -4.93 14.50
N SER A 167 3.82 -5.80 15.37
CA SER A 167 2.60 -6.56 15.08
C SER A 167 1.40 -5.67 15.37
N ILE A 168 0.56 -5.44 14.37
CA ILE A 168 -0.63 -4.60 14.49
C ILE A 168 -1.83 -5.43 14.94
N SER A 169 -2.70 -4.84 15.77
CA SER A 169 -3.99 -5.44 16.10
C SER A 169 -4.90 -5.42 14.88
N VAL A 170 -5.13 -6.60 14.28
CA VAL A 170 -5.99 -6.77 13.11
C VAL A 170 -7.25 -7.54 13.48
N THR A 171 -8.42 -6.99 13.17
CA THR A 171 -9.71 -7.69 13.32
C THR A 171 -10.34 -7.95 11.96
N THR A 172 -10.82 -9.17 11.74
CA THR A 172 -11.51 -9.54 10.50
C THR A 172 -12.89 -10.10 10.76
N LYS A 173 -13.87 -9.69 9.96
CA LYS A 173 -15.25 -10.17 10.00
C LYS A 173 -15.69 -10.57 8.59
N THR A 174 -16.48 -11.63 8.48
CA THR A 174 -17.10 -12.05 7.22
C THR A 174 -18.61 -12.17 7.39
N THR A 175 -19.35 -11.42 6.58
CA THR A 175 -20.79 -11.59 6.38
C THR A 175 -21.01 -12.36 5.09
N VAL A 176 -21.91 -13.34 5.12
CA VAL A 176 -22.27 -14.15 3.96
C VAL A 176 -23.74 -13.98 3.66
N GLN A 177 -24.02 -13.71 2.40
CA GLN A 177 -25.36 -13.67 1.85
C GLN A 177 -25.49 -14.86 0.91
N THR A 178 -26.32 -15.84 1.27
CA THR A 178 -26.55 -17.01 0.43
C THR A 178 -27.26 -16.57 -0.86
N ARG A 179 -26.53 -16.60 -1.96
CA ARG A 179 -26.99 -16.17 -3.28
C ARG A 179 -26.52 -17.20 -4.29
N THR A 180 -27.43 -17.77 -5.07
CA THR A 180 -27.05 -18.69 -6.16
C THR A 180 -26.44 -17.89 -7.30
N PRO A 181 -25.14 -18.01 -7.58
CA PRO A 181 -24.53 -17.27 -8.67
C PRO A 181 -25.10 -17.79 -10.00
N LYS A 182 -25.26 -16.91 -10.99
CA LYS A 182 -25.48 -17.38 -12.37
C LYS A 182 -24.21 -18.10 -12.81
N LYS A 183 -24.25 -19.43 -12.89
CA LYS A 183 -23.11 -20.27 -13.32
C LYS A 183 -22.48 -19.69 -14.58
N GLU A 184 -21.22 -19.28 -14.49
CA GLU A 184 -20.40 -19.02 -15.68
C GLU A 184 -20.14 -20.36 -16.36
N THR A 185 -20.56 -20.48 -17.62
CA THR A 185 -20.36 -21.68 -18.43
C THR A 185 -18.92 -21.81 -18.94
N ASN A 186 -18.07 -20.80 -18.70
CA ASN A 186 -16.68 -20.79 -19.11
C ASN A 186 -15.76 -21.19 -17.94
N THR A 187 -15.42 -22.47 -17.84
CA THR A 187 -14.55 -23.03 -16.80
C THR A 187 -13.13 -22.43 -16.78
N LYS A 188 -12.71 -21.75 -17.86
CA LYS A 188 -11.39 -21.09 -17.95
C LYS A 188 -11.31 -19.78 -17.17
N LYS A 189 -12.45 -19.21 -16.77
CA LYS A 189 -12.50 -17.95 -16.03
C LYS A 189 -13.53 -18.03 -14.91
N ILE A 190 -13.08 -17.86 -13.68
CA ILE A 190 -13.93 -17.91 -12.49
C ILE A 190 -13.68 -16.64 -11.69
N ASN A 191 -14.74 -15.95 -11.25
CA ASN A 191 -14.65 -14.72 -10.44
C ASN A 191 -13.77 -13.62 -11.05
N ASN A 192 -13.80 -13.48 -12.38
CA ASN A 192 -12.91 -12.59 -13.15
C ASN A 192 -11.41 -12.96 -13.12
N ILE A 193 -11.06 -14.19 -12.74
CA ILE A 193 -9.69 -14.72 -12.70
C ILE A 193 -9.52 -15.72 -13.85
N ASN A 194 -8.46 -15.55 -14.65
CA ASN A 194 -8.10 -16.50 -15.69
C ASN A 194 -7.41 -17.74 -15.08
N MET A 195 -8.15 -18.84 -15.00
CA MET A 195 -7.69 -20.05 -14.30
C MET A 195 -6.61 -20.80 -15.09
N ASP A 196 -6.64 -20.75 -16.43
CA ASP A 196 -5.60 -21.37 -17.25
C ASP A 196 -4.22 -20.73 -16.95
N GLN A 197 -4.18 -19.38 -16.92
CA GLN A 197 -2.95 -18.64 -16.62
C GLN A 197 -2.46 -18.86 -15.19
N VAL A 198 -3.39 -18.93 -14.23
CA VAL A 198 -3.06 -19.20 -12.83
C VAL A 198 -2.44 -20.59 -12.68
N LEU A 199 -3.04 -21.62 -13.27
CA LEU A 199 -2.55 -22.99 -13.17
C LEU A 199 -1.20 -23.14 -13.88
N GLU A 200 -1.06 -22.57 -15.08
CA GLU A 200 0.22 -22.52 -15.80
C GLU A 200 1.32 -21.83 -14.98
N SER A 201 1.00 -20.72 -14.33
CA SER A 201 1.93 -19.98 -13.47
C SER A 201 2.35 -20.79 -12.25
N ARG A 202 1.41 -21.50 -11.61
CA ARG A 202 1.73 -22.40 -10.49
C ARG A 202 2.66 -23.53 -10.93
N ASP A 203 2.41 -24.14 -12.08
CA ASP A 203 3.25 -25.22 -12.61
C ASP A 203 4.61 -24.71 -13.10
N TYR A 204 4.69 -23.47 -13.56
CA TYR A 204 5.95 -22.79 -13.83
C TYR A 204 6.77 -22.62 -12.54
N LEU A 205 6.18 -22.04 -11.48
CA LEU A 205 6.88 -21.77 -10.22
C LEU A 205 7.30 -23.06 -9.49
N LYS A 206 6.53 -24.15 -9.60
CA LYS A 206 6.96 -25.48 -9.12
C LYS A 206 8.26 -25.95 -9.77
N ARG A 207 8.42 -25.69 -11.08
CA ARG A 207 9.61 -26.08 -11.84
C ARG A 207 10.76 -25.09 -11.69
N ASN A 208 10.45 -23.84 -11.40
CA ASN A 208 11.41 -22.73 -11.32
C ASN A 208 11.28 -21.95 -10.00
N PRO A 209 11.45 -22.61 -8.83
CA PRO A 209 11.23 -21.97 -7.53
C PRO A 209 12.19 -20.81 -7.22
N ASN A 210 13.33 -20.70 -7.92
CA ASN A 210 14.25 -19.57 -7.74
C ASN A 210 13.79 -18.30 -8.45
N GLU A 211 12.76 -18.37 -9.30
CA GLU A 211 12.20 -17.22 -10.01
C GLU A 211 10.95 -16.66 -9.34
N SER A 212 10.58 -17.16 -8.16
CA SER A 212 9.38 -16.71 -7.44
C SER A 212 9.58 -15.42 -6.67
N ILE A 213 10.82 -14.94 -6.53
CA ILE A 213 11.14 -13.70 -5.86
C ILE A 213 11.07 -12.56 -6.86
N VAL A 214 10.16 -11.60 -6.62
CA VAL A 214 9.93 -10.48 -7.52
C VAL A 214 9.96 -9.17 -6.74
N PRO A 215 10.76 -8.17 -7.17
CA PRO A 215 10.75 -6.86 -6.54
C PRO A 215 9.58 -6.00 -7.09
N CYS A 216 8.83 -5.36 -6.19
CA CYS A 216 8.07 -4.14 -6.53
C CYS A 216 8.92 -2.94 -6.13
N ILE A 217 9.23 -2.08 -7.09
CA ILE A 217 10.05 -0.89 -6.88
C ILE A 217 9.19 0.32 -7.20
N ILE A 218 9.10 1.25 -6.25
CA ILE A 218 8.51 2.56 -6.45
C ILE A 218 9.58 3.62 -6.26
N GLU A 219 9.73 4.46 -7.27
CA GLU A 219 10.52 5.67 -7.19
C GLU A 219 9.59 6.88 -7.25
N GLY A 220 9.76 7.79 -6.30
CA GLY A 220 8.95 8.98 -6.19
C GLY A 220 9.74 10.19 -5.75
N GLU A 221 9.06 11.33 -5.80
CA GLU A 221 9.62 12.62 -5.42
C GLU A 221 8.59 13.44 -4.65
N TRP A 222 9.09 14.14 -3.63
CA TRP A 222 8.37 15.21 -2.97
C TRP A 222 8.45 16.48 -3.82
N ILE A 223 7.35 17.20 -3.91
CA ILE A 223 7.19 18.39 -4.73
C ILE A 223 7.50 19.61 -3.85
N CYS A 224 8.78 20.00 -3.79
CA CYS A 224 9.27 21.09 -2.94
C CYS A 224 9.01 22.50 -3.51
N ASP A 225 8.81 22.62 -4.82
CA ASP A 225 8.84 23.90 -5.56
C ASP A 225 7.45 24.54 -5.73
N LYS A 226 6.41 23.94 -5.14
CA LYS A 226 5.04 24.42 -5.17
C LYS A 226 4.50 24.61 -3.76
N ASN A 227 3.54 25.52 -3.64
CA ASN A 227 2.78 25.74 -2.41
C ASN A 227 1.32 25.26 -2.54
N GLU A 228 0.94 24.74 -3.71
CA GLU A 228 -0.40 24.23 -3.97
C GLU A 228 -0.34 22.90 -4.75
N GLY A 229 -1.38 22.07 -4.55
CA GLY A 229 -1.55 20.79 -5.24
C GLY A 229 -0.89 19.61 -4.52
N PRO A 230 -0.51 18.55 -5.25
CA PRO A 230 0.00 17.34 -4.61
C PRO A 230 1.38 17.58 -4.02
N GLN A 231 1.66 16.90 -2.91
CA GLN A 231 2.94 16.97 -2.23
C GLN A 231 3.93 15.89 -2.68
N PHE A 232 3.42 14.75 -3.16
CA PHE A 232 4.25 13.64 -3.61
C PHE A 232 3.74 13.08 -4.94
N SER A 233 4.67 12.63 -5.79
CA SER A 233 4.34 11.92 -7.01
C SER A 233 5.27 10.78 -7.33
N ALA A 234 4.76 9.77 -8.03
CA ALA A 234 5.53 8.64 -8.53
C ALA A 234 4.96 8.18 -9.89
N LEU A 235 5.83 7.67 -10.76
CA LEU A 235 5.42 7.04 -12.01
C LEU A 235 5.43 5.53 -11.84
N ILE A 236 4.27 4.89 -11.92
CA ILE A 236 4.13 3.43 -11.78
C ILE A 236 4.02 2.81 -13.15
N THR A 237 4.85 1.79 -13.42
CA THR A 237 4.81 0.99 -14.65
C THR A 237 4.14 -0.35 -14.38
N TYR A 238 3.18 -0.75 -15.20
CA TYR A 238 2.41 -1.98 -15.03
C TYR A 238 2.00 -2.61 -16.36
N GLY A 239 1.69 -3.90 -16.31
CA GLY A 239 1.28 -4.68 -17.48
C GLY A 239 2.31 -4.61 -18.61
N ASN A 240 1.85 -4.47 -19.84
CA ASN A 240 2.71 -4.38 -21.03
C ASN A 240 3.47 -3.02 -21.16
N GLY A 241 4.08 -2.52 -20.08
CA GLY A 241 4.86 -1.28 -20.06
C GLY A 241 4.03 0.01 -20.01
N LYS A 242 2.75 -0.08 -19.64
CA LYS A 242 1.92 1.13 -19.43
C LYS A 242 2.39 1.86 -18.19
N THR A 243 2.29 3.18 -18.20
CA THR A 243 2.65 4.01 -17.06
C THR A 243 1.49 4.88 -16.60
N HIS A 244 1.40 5.13 -15.30
CA HIS A 244 0.48 6.10 -14.72
C HIS A 244 1.19 6.90 -13.63
N LYS A 245 1.03 8.23 -13.66
CA LYS A 245 1.58 9.11 -12.64
C LYS A 245 0.58 9.23 -11.49
N PHE A 246 0.97 8.77 -10.33
CA PHE A 246 0.20 8.88 -9.10
C PHE A 246 0.59 10.14 -8.33
N PHE A 247 -0.41 10.69 -7.64
CA PHE A 247 -0.28 11.87 -6.80
C PHE A 247 -0.92 11.62 -5.45
N THR A 248 -0.35 12.20 -4.42
CA THR A 248 -0.90 12.19 -3.07
C THR A 248 -0.52 13.48 -2.35
N ASP A 249 -1.32 13.81 -1.34
CA ASP A 249 -1.22 15.01 -0.53
C ASP A 249 -1.55 14.62 0.92
N SER A 250 -1.14 15.41 1.90
CA SER A 250 -1.50 15.18 3.28
C SER A 250 -2.83 15.87 3.61
N ARG A 251 -3.48 15.42 4.69
CA ARG A 251 -4.65 16.13 5.25
C ARG A 251 -4.27 17.53 5.69
N ILE A 252 -5.25 18.43 5.78
CA ILE A 252 -5.03 19.82 6.24
C ILE A 252 -4.36 19.84 7.62
N LEU A 253 -4.81 18.97 8.53
CA LEU A 253 -4.25 18.85 9.88
C LEU A 253 -2.78 18.39 9.91
N LEU A 254 -2.31 17.74 8.86
CA LEU A 254 -0.92 17.32 8.68
C LEU A 254 -0.12 18.32 7.81
N GLY A 255 -0.66 19.52 7.62
CA GLY A 255 -0.03 20.59 6.85
C GLY A 255 -0.08 20.41 5.33
N GLY A 256 -0.88 19.47 4.81
CA GLY A 256 -1.17 19.37 3.38
C GLY A 256 -2.34 20.26 2.96
N GLU A 257 -2.71 20.17 1.68
CA GLU A 257 -3.85 20.92 1.15
C GLU A 257 -5.12 20.09 1.01
N SER A 258 -5.00 18.77 1.21
CA SER A 258 -6.00 17.77 0.87
C SER A 258 -6.58 17.95 -0.54
N SER A 259 -5.69 18.13 -1.50
CA SER A 259 -6.00 18.27 -2.94
C SER A 259 -6.02 16.93 -3.69
N TYR A 260 -5.49 15.87 -3.07
CA TYR A 260 -5.43 14.49 -3.57
C TYR A 260 -5.66 13.50 -2.42
N PRO A 261 -5.93 12.21 -2.72
CA PRO A 261 -6.02 11.20 -1.68
C PRO A 261 -4.72 11.13 -0.86
N PHE A 262 -4.83 10.98 0.45
CA PHE A 262 -3.67 10.92 1.33
C PHE A 262 -3.08 9.51 1.41
N PRO A 263 -1.80 9.36 1.78
CA PRO A 263 -1.08 8.09 1.61
C PRO A 263 -1.81 6.90 2.25
N VAL A 264 -2.30 7.03 3.48
CA VAL A 264 -3.04 5.98 4.20
C VAL A 264 -4.25 5.44 3.41
N GLN A 265 -4.90 6.26 2.57
CA GLN A 265 -5.99 5.78 1.71
C GLN A 265 -5.50 4.84 0.61
N TYR A 266 -4.33 5.12 0.02
CA TYR A 266 -3.69 4.21 -0.93
C TYR A 266 -3.22 2.93 -0.25
N PHE A 267 -2.70 3.02 0.99
CA PHE A 267 -2.38 1.82 1.77
C PHE A 267 -3.61 0.93 1.96
N LEU A 268 -4.71 1.49 2.47
CA LEU A 268 -5.97 0.76 2.64
C LEU A 268 -6.47 0.17 1.32
N ALA A 269 -6.43 0.94 0.23
CA ALA A 269 -6.81 0.41 -1.08
C ALA A 269 -5.92 -0.76 -1.54
N GLY A 270 -4.61 -0.66 -1.33
CA GLY A 270 -3.65 -1.71 -1.67
C GLY A 270 -3.88 -2.99 -0.88
N ILE A 271 -3.96 -2.91 0.45
CA ILE A 271 -4.19 -4.09 1.31
C ILE A 271 -5.55 -4.72 1.07
N SER A 272 -6.60 -3.92 0.93
CA SER A 272 -7.97 -4.40 0.68
C SER A 272 -8.09 -5.05 -0.69
N CYS A 273 -7.51 -4.45 -1.74
CA CYS A 273 -7.47 -5.09 -3.05
C CYS A 273 -6.67 -6.40 -3.03
N CYS A 274 -5.58 -6.46 -2.26
CA CYS A 274 -4.79 -7.68 -2.12
C CYS A 274 -5.57 -8.78 -1.40
N LEU A 275 -6.30 -8.46 -0.32
CA LEU A 275 -7.18 -9.40 0.37
C LEU A 275 -8.31 -9.90 -0.53
N LEU A 276 -8.99 -9.00 -1.24
CA LEU A 276 -10.04 -9.35 -2.20
C LEU A 276 -9.51 -10.25 -3.32
N THR A 277 -8.32 -9.94 -3.85
CA THR A 277 -7.65 -10.78 -4.85
C THR A 277 -7.46 -12.20 -4.34
N HIS A 278 -6.91 -12.36 -3.13
CA HIS A 278 -6.66 -13.67 -2.57
C HIS A 278 -7.96 -14.41 -2.22
N TYR A 279 -9.00 -13.69 -1.79
CA TYR A 279 -10.32 -14.28 -1.56
C TYR A 279 -10.92 -14.83 -2.86
N ALA A 280 -10.94 -14.02 -3.92
CA ALA A 280 -11.43 -14.43 -5.23
C ALA A 280 -10.58 -15.56 -5.83
N TYR A 281 -9.27 -15.50 -5.65
CA TYR A 281 -8.32 -16.53 -6.10
C TYR A 281 -8.54 -17.88 -5.41
N ALA A 282 -8.61 -17.86 -4.08
CA ALA A 282 -8.86 -19.05 -3.26
C ALA A 282 -10.24 -19.67 -3.53
N SER A 283 -11.25 -18.83 -3.75
CA SER A 283 -12.60 -19.28 -4.19
C SER A 283 -12.52 -19.96 -5.56
N SER A 284 -11.81 -19.34 -6.51
CA SER A 284 -11.70 -19.84 -7.89
C SER A 284 -10.93 -21.15 -7.99
N LEU A 285 -9.87 -21.33 -7.19
CA LEU A 285 -9.14 -22.60 -7.09
C LEU A 285 -10.01 -23.75 -6.56
N ARG A 286 -10.99 -23.44 -5.71
CA ARG A 286 -11.97 -24.41 -5.19
C ARG A 286 -13.19 -24.57 -6.12
N GLY A 287 -13.24 -23.85 -7.24
CA GLY A 287 -14.36 -23.87 -8.19
C GLY A 287 -15.61 -23.14 -7.69
N PHE A 288 -15.50 -22.33 -6.65
CA PHE A 288 -16.62 -21.58 -6.09
C PHE A 288 -16.84 -20.28 -6.83
N GLN A 289 -18.10 -20.01 -7.16
CA GLN A 289 -18.48 -18.78 -7.85
C GLN A 289 -19.01 -17.75 -6.84
N LEU A 290 -18.51 -16.53 -6.97
CA LEU A 290 -18.94 -15.37 -6.21
C LEU A 290 -19.93 -14.57 -7.07
N GLU A 291 -21.07 -14.25 -6.46
CA GLU A 291 -22.01 -13.29 -7.02
C GLU A 291 -21.58 -11.86 -6.63
N HIS A 292 -21.17 -11.69 -5.38
CA HIS A 292 -20.71 -10.41 -4.81
C HIS A 292 -19.49 -10.66 -3.91
N LEU A 293 -18.58 -9.70 -3.91
CA LEU A 293 -17.46 -9.68 -2.98
C LEU A 293 -17.03 -8.22 -2.78
N SER A 294 -17.16 -7.73 -1.56
CA SER A 294 -16.65 -6.42 -1.15
C SER A 294 -15.96 -6.51 0.21
N ILE A 295 -15.19 -5.47 0.54
CA ILE A 295 -14.53 -5.32 1.81
C ILE A 295 -14.65 -3.87 2.29
N GLU A 296 -15.07 -3.69 3.53
CA GLU A 296 -14.95 -2.43 4.25
C GLU A 296 -13.69 -2.50 5.11
N SER A 297 -12.93 -1.41 5.12
CA SER A 297 -11.64 -1.36 5.81
C SER A 297 -11.54 -0.08 6.62
N GLN A 298 -11.17 -0.24 7.89
CA GLN A 298 -10.98 0.85 8.83
C GLN A 298 -9.56 0.80 9.38
N LEU A 299 -8.89 1.94 9.38
CA LEU A 299 -7.63 2.12 10.09
C LEU A 299 -7.80 3.24 11.13
N ASP A 300 -7.36 2.96 12.35
CA ASP A 300 -7.24 3.94 13.41
C ASP A 300 -5.79 4.45 13.41
N GLU A 301 -5.63 5.76 13.27
CA GLU A 301 -4.33 6.44 13.19
C GLU A 301 -4.18 7.37 14.39
N ASN A 302 -3.09 7.22 15.13
CA ASN A 302 -2.79 8.02 16.31
C ASN A 302 -1.83 9.15 15.97
N ILE A 303 -2.37 10.33 15.67
CA ILE A 303 -1.57 11.49 15.28
C ILE A 303 -0.71 12.06 16.42
N ASN A 304 -1.02 11.74 17.69
CA ASN A 304 -0.12 12.10 18.80
C ASN A 304 1.22 11.35 18.70
N ALA A 305 1.17 10.07 18.36
CA ALA A 305 2.39 9.26 18.19
C ALA A 305 3.20 9.74 16.97
N GLU A 306 2.53 10.09 15.87
CA GLU A 306 3.18 10.66 14.68
C GLU A 306 3.90 11.98 14.97
N PHE A 307 3.29 12.85 15.77
CA PHE A 307 3.91 14.09 16.22
C PHE A 307 4.94 13.88 17.34
N GLY A 308 5.05 12.66 17.88
CA GLY A 308 5.91 12.29 19.00
C GLY A 308 5.54 12.98 20.30
N LEU A 309 4.24 13.21 20.51
CA LEU A 309 3.66 13.76 21.74
C LEU A 309 3.45 12.70 22.81
N ASN A 310 3.39 11.42 22.43
CA ASN A 310 3.36 10.28 23.35
C ASN A 310 4.15 9.08 22.78
N GLN A 311 4.22 8.00 23.56
CA GLN A 311 4.88 6.73 23.19
C GLN A 311 3.85 5.65 22.80
N ASN A 312 2.63 6.06 22.46
CA ASN A 312 1.58 5.12 22.09
C ASN A 312 1.79 4.62 20.65
N GLU A 313 1.06 3.57 20.27
CA GLU A 313 1.11 2.99 18.93
C GLU A 313 0.65 4.01 17.88
N VAL A 314 1.38 4.08 16.76
CA VAL A 314 1.03 4.98 15.63
C VAL A 314 -0.23 4.47 14.93
N ILE A 315 -0.33 3.15 14.74
CA ILE A 315 -1.50 2.47 14.17
C ILE A 315 -2.04 1.48 15.21
N PRO A 316 -2.94 1.91 16.11
CA PRO A 316 -3.47 1.03 17.16
C PRO A 316 -4.37 -0.09 16.65
N HIS A 317 -5.10 0.11 15.55
CA HIS A 317 -6.06 -0.88 15.07
C HIS A 317 -6.30 -0.82 13.57
N LEU A 318 -6.49 -1.99 12.99
CA LEU A 318 -6.90 -2.19 11.61
C LEU A 318 -8.04 -3.21 11.58
N SER A 319 -9.11 -2.92 10.84
CA SER A 319 -10.22 -3.86 10.69
C SER A 319 -10.66 -4.03 9.24
N PHE A 320 -11.12 -5.25 8.97
CA PHE A 320 -11.60 -5.66 7.66
C PHE A 320 -12.93 -6.39 7.80
N HIS A 321 -13.94 -5.92 7.09
CA HIS A 321 -15.24 -6.59 7.02
C HIS A 321 -15.53 -7.00 5.58
N PHE A 322 -15.46 -8.30 5.31
CA PHE A 322 -15.85 -8.89 4.02
C PHE A 322 -17.36 -9.08 3.95
N ASP A 323 -17.98 -8.65 2.84
CA ASP A 323 -19.36 -9.00 2.48
C ASP A 323 -19.35 -9.85 1.21
N VAL A 324 -19.86 -11.07 1.32
CA VAL A 324 -19.69 -12.12 0.31
C VAL A 324 -21.05 -12.67 -0.10
N GLY A 325 -21.36 -12.56 -1.39
CA GLY A 325 -22.50 -13.22 -2.04
C GLY A 325 -22.05 -14.52 -2.69
N THR A 326 -22.47 -15.68 -2.17
CA THR A 326 -22.06 -17.00 -2.65
C THR A 326 -23.11 -18.08 -2.35
N ASP A 327 -23.09 -19.21 -3.05
CA ASP A 327 -23.90 -20.40 -2.73
C ASP A 327 -23.26 -21.30 -1.67
N GLN A 328 -22.04 -20.98 -1.23
CA GLN A 328 -21.33 -21.70 -0.19
C GLN A 328 -21.86 -21.35 1.22
N THR A 329 -21.55 -22.20 2.20
CA THR A 329 -21.89 -21.96 3.61
C THR A 329 -21.02 -20.86 4.22
N VAL A 330 -21.47 -20.32 5.35
CA VAL A 330 -20.70 -19.32 6.11
C VAL A 330 -19.34 -19.85 6.58
N ASP A 331 -19.26 -21.13 6.93
CA ASP A 331 -18.01 -21.75 7.39
C ASP A 331 -16.99 -21.87 6.27
N VAL A 332 -17.42 -22.25 5.06
CA VAL A 332 -16.56 -22.28 3.87
C VAL A 332 -16.06 -20.87 3.53
N ALA A 333 -16.94 -19.87 3.60
CA ALA A 333 -16.55 -18.48 3.34
C ALA A 333 -15.53 -17.96 4.37
N ARG A 334 -15.63 -18.37 5.63
CA ARG A 334 -14.66 -18.04 6.69
C ARG A 334 -13.32 -18.73 6.48
N GLU A 335 -13.31 -20.00 6.07
CA GLU A 335 -12.08 -20.72 5.72
C GLU A 335 -11.33 -19.99 4.59
N ILE A 336 -12.06 -19.48 3.58
CA ILE A 336 -11.48 -18.69 2.49
C ILE A 336 -10.92 -17.35 3.01
N THR A 337 -11.58 -16.71 3.96
CA THR A 337 -11.05 -15.50 4.63
C THR A 337 -9.73 -15.78 5.34
N GLU A 338 -9.64 -16.87 6.10
CA GLU A 338 -8.41 -17.24 6.81
C GLU A 338 -7.27 -17.54 5.82
N ASP A 339 -7.57 -18.27 4.74
CA ASP A 339 -6.62 -18.58 3.67
C ASP A 339 -6.14 -17.30 2.95
N CYS A 340 -7.02 -16.32 2.73
CA CYS A 340 -6.67 -15.07 2.06
C CYS A 340 -5.77 -14.19 2.95
N ILE A 341 -6.04 -14.11 4.25
CA ILE A 341 -5.21 -13.40 5.24
C ILE A 341 -3.81 -14.02 5.28
N LEU A 342 -3.71 -15.34 5.32
CA LEU A 342 -2.44 -16.06 5.42
C LEU A 342 -1.54 -15.90 4.19
N ARG A 343 -2.14 -15.75 3.00
CA ARG A 343 -1.41 -15.62 1.72
C ARG A 343 -1.12 -14.19 1.33
N CYS A 344 -1.92 -13.24 1.80
CA CYS A 344 -1.81 -11.84 1.43
C CYS A 344 -0.43 -11.28 1.84
N PRO A 345 0.44 -10.93 0.87
CA PRO A 345 1.77 -10.41 1.18
C PRO A 345 1.74 -9.12 2.00
N ILE A 346 0.78 -8.24 1.72
CA ILE A 346 0.64 -6.98 2.46
C ILE A 346 0.15 -7.23 3.89
N MET A 347 -0.78 -8.17 4.08
CA MET A 347 -1.23 -8.56 5.43
C MET A 347 -0.08 -9.17 6.24
N CYS A 348 0.83 -9.91 5.59
CA CYS A 348 2.01 -10.42 6.26
C CYS A 348 2.90 -9.32 6.83
N LEU A 349 3.01 -8.16 6.18
CA LEU A 349 3.74 -7.00 6.72
C LEU A 349 3.11 -6.49 8.03
N MET A 350 1.79 -6.61 8.20
CA MET A 350 1.08 -6.09 9.38
C MET A 350 1.08 -7.08 10.55
N LEU A 351 1.05 -8.37 10.25
CA LEU A 351 0.97 -9.43 11.25
C LEU A 351 2.35 -9.85 11.75
N ASN A 352 3.41 -9.66 10.96
CA ASN A 352 4.75 -10.13 11.27
C ASN A 352 5.71 -8.96 11.32
N LYS A 353 6.64 -9.00 12.29
CA LYS A 353 7.75 -8.06 12.36
C LYS A 353 8.73 -8.31 11.23
N ILE A 354 8.91 -7.31 10.38
CA ILE A 354 9.85 -7.29 9.27
C ILE A 354 10.70 -6.02 9.43
N ASN A 355 12.02 -6.19 9.37
CA ASN A 355 12.94 -5.05 9.41
C ASN A 355 12.83 -4.26 8.11
N VAL A 356 12.81 -2.93 8.22
CA VAL A 356 12.88 -2.04 7.06
C VAL A 356 14.31 -1.53 6.93
N ASP A 357 15.03 -2.02 5.92
CA ASP A 357 16.39 -1.56 5.64
C ASP A 357 16.32 -0.12 5.09
N THR A 358 16.92 0.83 5.81
CA THR A 358 16.77 2.26 5.51
C THR A 358 18.13 2.91 5.26
N GLU A 359 18.22 3.72 4.21
CA GLU A 359 19.43 4.46 3.84
C GLU A 359 19.09 5.93 3.55
N LEU A 360 19.91 6.85 4.07
CA LEU A 360 19.85 8.28 3.76
C LEU A 360 21.04 8.71 2.90
N LEU A 361 20.75 9.28 1.73
CA LEU A 361 21.70 9.91 0.84
C LEU A 361 21.58 11.43 0.93
N VAL A 362 22.61 12.09 1.48
CA VAL A 362 22.66 13.56 1.62
C VAL A 362 23.44 14.17 0.45
N ASN A 363 22.82 15.08 -0.28
CA ASN A 363 23.37 15.76 -1.45
C ASN A 363 23.90 14.80 -2.53
N GLN A 364 23.28 13.62 -2.62
CA GLN A 364 23.59 12.55 -3.55
C GLN A 364 22.30 11.99 -4.14
N SER A 365 22.34 11.55 -5.39
CA SER A 365 21.23 10.81 -6.01
C SER A 365 21.54 9.31 -5.96
N PHE A 366 20.52 8.48 -5.78
CA PHE A 366 20.70 7.04 -5.99
C PHE A 366 21.03 6.76 -7.46
N THR A 367 21.96 5.85 -7.73
CA THR A 367 22.24 5.38 -9.09
C THR A 367 21.10 4.48 -9.56
N HIS A 368 20.65 4.65 -10.81
CA HIS A 368 19.77 3.71 -11.49
C HIS A 368 20.59 2.47 -11.87
N THR A 369 20.83 1.58 -10.93
CA THR A 369 21.41 0.27 -11.23
C THR A 369 20.52 -0.79 -10.64
N TYR A 370 19.34 -0.93 -11.23
CA TYR A 370 18.64 -2.21 -11.24
C TYR A 370 18.67 -2.72 -12.68
N GLU A 371 19.70 -3.49 -13.00
CA GLU A 371 19.71 -4.30 -14.22
C GLU A 371 18.72 -5.44 -14.01
N PHE A 372 17.48 -5.24 -14.48
CA PHE A 372 16.53 -6.33 -14.60
C PHE A 372 17.10 -7.37 -15.57
N GLY A 373 17.53 -8.52 -15.05
CA GLY A 373 18.01 -9.63 -15.86
C GLY A 373 17.02 -9.97 -16.98
N ASN A 374 17.53 -9.95 -18.22
CA ASN A 374 16.89 -10.32 -19.49
C ASN A 374 15.40 -9.94 -19.70
N SER A 375 15.20 -9.08 -20.68
CA SER A 375 13.90 -8.55 -21.16
C SER A 375 12.82 -9.60 -21.51
N GLU A 376 13.17 -10.88 -21.72
CA GLU A 376 12.20 -11.97 -21.90
C GLU A 376 11.48 -12.36 -20.59
N LYS A 377 12.12 -12.17 -19.42
CA LYS A 377 11.52 -12.47 -18.09
C LYS A 377 10.40 -11.50 -17.70
N LYS A 378 10.32 -10.32 -18.35
CA LYS A 378 9.27 -9.32 -18.11
C LYS A 378 7.86 -9.82 -18.45
N CYS A 379 7.70 -10.73 -19.41
CA CYS A 379 6.38 -11.12 -19.91
C CYS A 379 5.57 -12.03 -18.98
N PHE A 380 6.23 -12.72 -18.03
CA PHE A 380 5.53 -13.64 -17.12
C PHE A 380 4.99 -12.92 -15.88
N PHE A 381 5.72 -11.91 -15.38
CA PHE A 381 5.38 -11.19 -14.15
C PHE A 381 4.66 -9.85 -14.36
N MET A 382 4.74 -9.26 -15.56
CA MET A 382 3.98 -8.08 -15.99
C MET A 382 2.82 -8.44 -16.93
#